data_AF-A0A388QL82-F1
#
_entry.id   AF-A0A388QL82-F1
#
_cell.length_a   1.000
_cell.length_b   1.000
_cell.length_c   1.000
_cell.angle_alpha   90.00
_cell.angle_beta   90.00
_cell.angle_gamma   90.00
#
_symmetry.space_group_name_H-M   'P 1'
#
loop_
_entity.id
_entity.type
_entity.pdbx_description
1 polymer ?
#
loop_
_entity_poly.entity_id
_entity_poly.type
_entity_poly.pdbx_seq_one_letter_code
_entity_poly.pdbx_strand_id
1 'polypeptide(L)'
;MSENPEKIEFKMLDYKRLENDFVSFELEDGTIVKVKVDLDRVGKAVNFKNPDGTPHYAINTSVKLSIIPPDKTFTVEKNTLKGKNSQPPSQMFS
;
A
#
# COMPACT_ATOMS: atom_id res chain seq x y z
N MET A 1 48.14 -3.33 5.94
CA MET A 1 47.19 -3.31 7.07
C MET A 1 45.81 -3.13 6.46
N SER A 2 45.01 -4.18 6.38
CA SER A 2 43.59 -4.05 6.01
C SER A 2 42.88 -3.47 7.23
N GLU A 3 42.58 -2.17 7.20
CA GLU A 3 41.75 -1.54 8.23
C GLU A 3 40.40 -2.25 8.23
N ASN A 4 40.05 -2.87 9.36
CA ASN A 4 38.71 -3.39 9.55
C ASN A 4 37.77 -2.18 9.52
N PRO A 5 36.78 -2.12 8.61
CA PRO A 5 35.87 -0.99 8.58
C PRO A 5 35.16 -0.89 9.93
N GLU A 6 35.27 0.26 10.58
CA GLU A 6 34.57 0.52 11.83
C GLU A 6 33.06 0.34 11.61
N LYS A 7 32.44 -0.53 12.40
CA LYS A 7 31.02 -0.83 12.28
C LYS A 7 30.22 0.27 12.95
N ILE A 8 29.28 0.86 12.22
CA ILE A 8 28.31 1.79 12.78
C ILE A 8 27.12 1.00 13.31
N GLU A 9 26.80 1.20 14.58
CA GLU A 9 25.69 0.56 15.27
C GLU A 9 24.48 1.49 15.32
N PHE A 10 23.28 0.94 15.10
CA PHE A 10 22.05 1.71 15.07
C PHE A 10 21.06 1.20 16.12
N LYS A 11 20.54 2.11 16.93
CA LYS A 11 19.37 1.87 17.77
C LYS A 11 18.10 2.08 16.94
N MET A 12 17.27 1.04 16.84
CA MET A 12 15.98 1.12 16.16
C MET A 12 15.05 2.09 16.90
N LEU A 13 14.36 2.93 16.14
CA LEU A 13 13.39 3.88 16.63
C LEU A 13 11.99 3.45 16.21
N ASP A 14 11.08 3.45 17.17
CA ASP A 14 9.66 3.42 16.88
C ASP A 14 9.22 4.77 16.33
N TYR A 15 8.17 4.76 15.52
CA TYR A 15 7.58 5.96 14.97
C TYR A 15 6.06 5.89 15.07
N LYS A 16 5.44 7.06 15.25
CA LYS A 16 4.00 7.23 15.10
C LYS A 16 3.74 7.95 13.79
N ARG A 17 2.81 7.44 12.98
CA ARG A 17 2.32 8.19 11.82
C ARG A 17 1.56 9.43 12.31
N LEU A 18 1.96 10.60 11.82
CA LEU A 18 1.29 11.86 12.15
C LEU A 18 0.00 12.03 11.33
N GLU A 19 0.00 11.58 10.08
CA GLU A 19 -1.12 11.68 9.13
C GLU A 19 -1.30 10.37 8.33
N ASN A 20 -2.39 10.25 7.57
CA ASN A 20 -2.78 9.03 6.86
C ASN A 20 -2.85 9.29 5.35
N ASP A 21 -1.77 9.85 4.80
CA ASP A 21 -1.81 10.45 3.48
C ASP A 21 -1.32 9.49 2.41
N PHE A 22 -2.26 9.08 1.58
CA PHE A 22 -1.95 8.65 0.22
C PHE A 22 -1.98 9.91 -0.64
N VAL A 23 -0.95 10.12 -1.45
CA VAL A 23 -1.07 11.07 -2.56
C VAL A 23 -1.87 10.38 -3.66
N SER A 24 -3.01 10.96 -4.02
CA SER A 24 -3.90 10.42 -5.06
C SER A 24 -3.72 11.22 -6.35
N PHE A 25 -3.58 10.50 -7.46
CA PHE A 25 -3.48 11.05 -8.81
C PHE A 25 -4.63 10.50 -9.64
N GLU A 26 -5.32 11.36 -10.38
CA GLU A 26 -6.26 10.97 -11.43
C GLU A 26 -5.53 11.11 -12.77
N LEU A 27 -5.50 10.04 -13.56
CA LEU A 27 -4.89 10.02 -14.88
C LEU A 27 -5.88 10.51 -15.95
N GLU A 28 -5.39 10.84 -17.14
CA GLU A 28 -6.22 11.34 -18.26
C GLU A 28 -7.34 10.38 -18.67
N ASP A 29 -7.19 9.08 -18.41
CA ASP A 29 -8.19 8.04 -18.69
C ASP A 29 -9.20 7.83 -17.54
N GLY A 30 -9.10 8.58 -16.44
CA GLY A 30 -9.94 8.44 -15.24
C GLY A 30 -9.45 7.38 -14.24
N THR A 31 -8.31 6.75 -14.47
CA THR A 31 -7.67 5.84 -13.50
C THR A 31 -7.21 6.62 -12.28
N ILE A 32 -7.47 6.07 -11.09
CA ILE A 32 -6.97 6.63 -9.83
C ILE A 32 -5.75 5.83 -9.36
N VAL A 33 -4.62 6.51 -9.22
CA VAL A 33 -3.39 5.97 -8.63
C VAL A 33 -3.20 6.57 -7.25
N LYS A 34 -3.13 5.72 -6.22
CA LYS A 34 -2.83 6.12 -4.84
C LYS A 34 -1.44 5.66 -4.46
N VAL A 35 -0.59 6.61 -4.07
CA VAL A 35 0.79 6.38 -3.67
C VAL A 35 0.93 6.61 -2.17
N LYS A 36 1.45 5.61 -1.45
CA LYS A 36 1.78 5.73 -0.04
C LYS A 36 3.25 5.45 0.19
N VAL A 37 3.90 6.32 0.95
CA VAL A 37 5.24 6.06 1.49
C VAL A 37 5.09 5.54 2.90
N ASP A 38 5.67 4.38 3.18
CA ASP A 38 5.75 3.78 4.52
C ASP A 38 7.20 3.79 5.01
N LEU A 39 7.39 4.03 6.31
CA LEU A 39 8.68 3.88 6.99
C LEU A 39 8.82 2.44 7.48
N ASP A 40 9.77 1.68 6.96
CA ASP A 40 9.95 0.28 7.35
C ASP A 40 10.83 0.17 8.59
N ARG A 41 11.93 0.94 8.61
CA ARG A 41 12.88 0.97 9.73
C ARG A 41 13.56 2.32 9.81
N VAL A 42 13.65 2.86 11.02
CA VAL A 42 14.50 4.00 11.34
C VAL A 42 15.48 3.57 12.41
N GLY A 43 16.77 3.79 12.17
CA GLY A 43 17.84 3.58 13.13
C GLY A 43 18.58 4.88 13.37
N LYS A 44 18.88 5.20 14.63
CA LYS A 44 19.81 6.29 14.99
C LYS A 44 21.15 5.68 15.38
N ALA A 45 22.23 6.19 14.79
CA ALA A 45 23.57 5.72 15.12
C ALA A 45 23.90 6.02 16.59
N VAL A 46 24.49 5.05 17.28
CA VAL A 46 24.87 5.18 18.71
C VAL A 46 26.34 5.52 18.90
N ASN A 47 27.19 5.11 17.98
CA ASN A 47 28.64 5.27 18.01
C ASN A 47 29.19 6.15 16.88
N PHE A 48 28.31 6.80 16.10
CA PHE A 48 28.70 7.67 15.00
C PHE A 48 27.82 8.93 14.96
N LYS A 49 28.44 10.06 14.65
CA LYS A 49 27.79 11.33 14.37
C LYS A 49 28.25 11.83 13.01
N ASN A 50 27.43 12.66 12.38
CA ASN A 50 27.85 13.38 11.19
C ASN A 50 29.01 14.33 11.53
N PRO A 51 29.81 14.75 10.52
CA PRO A 51 30.94 15.68 10.74
C PRO A 51 30.55 17.01 11.40
N ASP A 52 29.30 17.45 11.21
CA ASP A 52 28.73 18.65 11.83
C ASP A 52 28.24 18.42 13.29
N GLY A 53 28.46 17.22 13.83
CA GLY A 53 28.05 16.83 15.18
C GLY A 53 26.58 16.41 15.31
N THR A 54 25.80 16.44 14.23
CA THR A 54 24.40 16.03 14.25
C THR A 54 24.26 14.50 14.31
N PRO A 55 23.12 13.97 14.79
CA PRO A 55 22.89 12.53 14.79
C PRO A 55 22.80 11.97 13.38
N HIS A 56 23.42 10.81 13.16
CA HIS A 56 23.30 10.07 11.92
C HIS A 56 22.12 9.09 11.97
N TYR A 57 21.28 9.07 10.94
CA TYR A 57 20.10 8.20 10.84
C TYR A 57 20.19 7.29 9.62
N ALA A 58 19.86 6.01 9.81
CA ALA A 58 19.61 5.06 8.73
C ALA A 58 18.10 4.87 8.58
N ILE A 59 17.57 5.18 7.40
CA ILE A 59 16.14 5.15 7.11
C ILE A 59 15.90 4.15 5.98
N ASN A 60 14.93 3.27 6.17
CA ASN A 60 14.39 2.40 5.13
C ASN A 60 12.91 2.74 4.92
N THR A 61 12.53 2.89 3.65
CA THR A 61 11.17 3.24 3.22
C THR A 61 10.69 2.27 2.16
N SER A 62 9.39 1.98 2.17
CA SER A 62 8.70 1.28 1.10
C SER A 62 7.65 2.16 0.44
N VAL A 63 7.41 1.94 -0.85
CA VAL A 63 6.31 2.57 -1.59
C VAL A 63 5.23 1.53 -1.82
N LYS A 64 4.00 1.85 -1.43
CA LYS A 64 2.81 1.03 -1.70
C LYS A 64 1.94 1.73 -2.73
N LEU A 65 1.67 1.04 -3.82
CA LEU A 65 0.86 1.52 -4.94
C LEU A 65 -0.50 0.81 -4.95
N SER A 66 -1.57 1.58 -5.10
CA SER A 66 -2.91 1.06 -5.40
C SER A 66 -3.42 1.72 -6.67
N ILE A 67 -3.79 0.89 -7.64
CA ILE A 67 -4.28 1.33 -8.95
C ILE A 67 -5.75 0.92 -9.07
N ILE A 68 -6.61 1.89 -9.33
CA ILE A 68 -8.05 1.70 -9.48
C ILE A 68 -8.40 2.12 -10.90
N PRO A 69 -8.50 1.18 -11.85
CA PRO A 69 -8.92 1.49 -13.21
C PRO A 69 -10.40 1.90 -13.22
N PRO A 70 -10.82 2.75 -14.16
CA PRO A 70 -12.23 3.14 -14.34
C PRO A 70 -13.07 1.92 -14.80
N ASP A 71 -12.47 1.07 -15.64
CA ASP A 71 -13.13 -0.07 -16.26
C ASP A 71 -12.95 -1.34 -15.39
N LYS A 72 -13.62 -1.39 -14.24
CA LYS A 72 -13.70 -2.62 -13.45
C LYS A 72 -14.69 -3.59 -14.07
N THR A 73 -14.26 -4.34 -15.08
CA THR A 73 -15.06 -5.44 -15.63
C THR A 73 -14.88 -6.70 -14.78
N PHE A 74 -15.98 -7.32 -14.36
CA PHE A 74 -15.98 -8.67 -13.79
C PHE A 74 -16.77 -9.61 -14.69
N THR A 75 -16.36 -10.87 -14.78
CA THR A 75 -17.03 -11.88 -15.61
C THR A 75 -17.86 -12.80 -14.73
N VAL A 76 -19.09 -13.05 -15.12
CA VAL A 76 -19.95 -14.09 -14.56
C VAL A 76 -20.40 -15.03 -15.67
N GLU A 77 -20.52 -16.32 -15.37
CA GLU A 77 -21.05 -17.27 -16.34
C GLU A 77 -22.49 -16.91 -16.71
N LYS A 78 -22.80 -16.85 -18.00
CA LYS A 78 -24.16 -16.52 -18.49
C LYS A 78 -25.26 -17.43 -17.90
N ASN A 79 -24.88 -18.63 -17.49
CA ASN A 79 -25.80 -19.61 -16.91
C ASN A 79 -26.23 -19.29 -15.46
N THR A 80 -25.48 -18.49 -14.71
CA THR A 80 -25.87 -18.05 -13.36
C THR A 80 -26.80 -16.83 -13.38
N LEU A 81 -27.01 -16.21 -14.55
CA LEU A 81 -27.88 -15.04 -14.75
C LEU A 81 -29.33 -15.40 -15.13
N LYS A 82 -29.67 -16.69 -15.28
CA LYS A 82 -31.06 -17.08 -15.54
C LYS A 82 -31.91 -16.87 -14.29
N GLY A 83 -32.71 -15.80 -14.32
CA GLY A 83 -33.77 -15.54 -13.37
C GLY A 83 -34.65 -16.77 -13.19
N LYS A 84 -35.07 -17.01 -11.94
CA LYS A 84 -36.14 -17.96 -11.63
C LYS A 84 -37.28 -17.73 -12.61
N ASN A 85 -37.55 -18.71 -13.48
CA ASN A 85 -38.78 -18.76 -14.25
C ASN A 85 -39.94 -18.69 -13.26
N SER A 86 -40.56 -17.52 -13.16
CA SER A 86 -41.87 -17.37 -12.53
C SER A 86 -42.88 -18.04 -13.45
N GLN A 87 -43.09 -19.35 -13.29
CA GLN A 87 -44.31 -19.96 -13.80
C GLN A 87 -45.48 -19.36 -13.02
N PRO A 88 -46.49 -18.76 -13.68
CA PRO A 88 -47.71 -18.34 -13.00
C PRO A 88 -48.37 -19.60 -12.40
N PRO A 89 -48.90 -19.54 -11.17
CA PRO A 89 -49.64 -20.67 -10.61
C PRO A 89 -50.86 -20.94 -11.50
N SER A 90 -50.90 -22.13 -12.11
CA SER A 90 -52.09 -22.64 -12.76
C SER A 90 -53.20 -22.75 -11.71
N GLN A 91 -54.17 -21.84 -11.74
CA GLN A 91 -55.41 -21.94 -10.99
C GLN A 91 -56.12 -23.23 -11.41
N MET A 92 -56.08 -24.24 -10.54
CA MET A 92 -56.95 -25.41 -10.64
C MET A 92 -58.35 -24.98 -10.19
N PHE A 93 -59.28 -24.85 -11.15
CA PHE A 93 -60.71 -24.93 -10.87
C PHE A 93 -61.17 -26.32 -11.29
N SER A 94 -61.53 -27.16 -10.32
CA SER A 94 -62.46 -28.28 -10.44
C SER A 94 -62.97 -28.64 -9.05
#